data_AF-A0A3M1B096-F1
#
_entry.id   AF-A0A3M1B096-F1
#
_cell.length_a   1.000
_cell.length_b   1.000
_cell.length_c   1.000
_cell.angle_alpha   90.00
_cell.angle_beta   90.00
_cell.angle_gamma   90.00
#
_symmetry.space_group_name_H-M   'P 1'
#
loop_
_entity.id
_entity.type
_entity.pdbx_description
1 polymer ?
#
loop_
_entity_poly.entity_id
_entity_poly.type
_entity_poly.pdbx_seq_one_letter_code
_entity_poly.pdbx_strand_id
1 'polypeptide(L)'
;MNSGFRNLLGRRDTSRFKAYLLAIAIQMLILPILHLWGVVKFTEPSFYPVGAILGGFLFGMAMNWSGGCPAGVWYKVGGGSIGAFVAIMGLAAGYYT
;
A
#
# COMPACT_ATOMS: atom_id res chain seq x y z
N MET A 1 -0.35 -0.27 6.60
CA MET A 1 0.92 -1.03 6.62
C MET A 1 1.95 -0.41 7.54
N ASN A 2 2.32 0.88 7.41
CA ASN A 2 3.31 1.51 8.30
C ASN A 2 2.96 1.41 9.81
N SER A 3 1.66 1.44 10.14
CA SER A 3 1.18 1.34 11.53
C SER A 3 1.28 -0.08 12.10
N GLY A 4 1.33 -1.11 11.24
CA GLY A 4 1.55 -2.50 11.64
C GLY A 4 2.98 -2.72 12.12
N PHE A 5 3.97 -2.23 11.35
CA PHE A 5 5.38 -2.24 11.75
C PHE A 5 5.65 -1.37 12.99
N ARG A 6 5.04 -0.18 13.05
CA ARG A 6 5.17 0.71 14.23
C ARG A 6 4.56 0.13 15.50
N ASN A 7 3.43 -0.57 15.41
CA ASN A 7 2.81 -1.23 16.57
C ASN A 7 3.56 -2.49 17.01
N LEU A 8 4.21 -3.19 16.07
CA LEU A 8 5.06 -4.32 16.38
C LEU A 8 6.31 -3.89 17.18
N LEU A 9 6.98 -2.82 16.75
CA LEU A 9 8.16 -2.28 17.44
C LEU A 9 7.82 -1.50 18.72
N GLY A 10 6.74 -0.71 18.70
CA GLY A 10 6.43 0.23 19.78
C GLY A 10 5.48 -0.27 20.87
N ARG A 11 4.57 -1.21 20.56
CA ARG A 11 3.54 -1.68 21.51
C ARG A 11 3.43 -3.21 21.64
N ARG A 12 4.29 -3.98 20.96
CA ARG A 12 4.22 -5.47 20.88
C ARG A 12 2.85 -6.03 20.42
N ASP A 13 1.98 -5.19 19.87
CA ASP A 13 0.66 -5.60 19.40
C ASP A 13 0.79 -6.32 18.05
N THR A 14 0.82 -7.65 18.09
CA THR A 14 1.04 -8.51 16.91
C THR A 14 -0.22 -8.70 16.05
N SER A 15 -1.41 -8.32 16.53
CA SER A 15 -2.68 -8.60 15.86
C SER A 15 -2.72 -8.04 14.42
N ARG A 16 -2.33 -6.77 14.24
CA ARG A 16 -2.31 -6.13 12.92
C ARG A 16 -1.24 -6.70 12.00
N PHE A 17 -0.10 -7.12 12.55
CA PHE A 17 0.99 -7.71 11.77
C PHE A 17 0.65 -9.12 11.29
N LYS A 18 0.04 -9.95 12.14
CA LYS A 18 -0.45 -11.29 11.78
C LYS A 18 -1.52 -11.22 10.68
N ALA A 19 -2.45 -10.26 10.76
CA ALA A 19 -3.45 -10.04 9.71
C ALA A 19 -2.81 -9.69 8.36
N TYR A 20 -1.75 -8.86 8.35
CA TYR A 20 -1.01 -8.55 7.12
C TYR A 20 -0.29 -9.77 6.55
N LEU A 21 0.39 -10.55 7.38
CA LEU A 21 1.06 -11.77 6.92
C LEU A 21 0.08 -12.78 6.33
N LEU A 22 -1.08 -12.97 6.98
CA LEU A 22 -2.12 -13.85 6.47
C LEU A 22 -2.66 -13.35 5.12
N ALA A 23 -2.91 -12.04 4.98
CA ALA A 23 -3.36 -11.46 3.72
C ALA A 23 -2.33 -11.68 2.58
N ILE A 24 -1.03 -11.50 2.86
CA ILE A 24 0.03 -11.74 1.87
C ILE A 24 0.09 -13.23 1.49
N ALA A 25 0.01 -14.14 2.46
CA ALA A 25 0.02 -15.58 2.22
C ALA A 25 -1.17 -16.02 1.35
N ILE A 26 -2.36 -15.52 1.64
CA ILE A 26 -3.57 -15.78 0.85
C ILE A 26 -3.42 -15.22 -0.57
N GLN A 27 -2.91 -14.00 -0.69
CA GLN A 27 -2.72 -13.34 -1.99
C GLN A 27 -1.73 -14.12 -2.88
N MET A 28 -0.63 -14.64 -2.30
CA MET A 28 0.34 -15.48 -3.00
C MET A 28 -0.25 -16.79 -3.52
N LEU A 29 -1.28 -17.34 -2.86
CA LEU A 29 -1.93 -18.57 -3.27
C LEU A 29 -3.04 -18.32 -4.31
N ILE A 30 -3.81 -17.25 -4.16
CA ILE A 30 -4.96 -16.93 -5.02
C ILE A 30 -4.55 -16.38 -6.39
N LEU A 31 -3.57 -15.47 -6.45
CA LEU A 31 -3.11 -14.85 -7.70
C LEU A 31 -2.68 -15.87 -8.79
N PRO A 32 -1.85 -16.88 -8.50
CA PRO A 32 -1.44 -17.85 -9.53
C PRO A 32 -2.62 -18.74 -9.99
N ILE A 33 -3.56 -19.06 -9.09
CA ILE A 33 -4.76 -19.84 -9.45
C ILE A 33 -5.64 -19.05 -10.41
N LEU A 34 -5.89 -17.77 -10.13
CA LEU A 34 -6.67 -16.89 -11.01
C LEU A 34 -6.00 -16.66 -12.37
N HIS A 35 -4.67 -16.68 -12.41
CA HIS A 35 -3.92 -16.58 -13.65
C HIS A 35 -4.08 -17.83 -14.53
N LEU A 36 -4.02 -19.02 -13.93
CA LEU A 36 -4.26 -20.30 -14.64
C LEU A 36 -5.67 -20.37 -15.24
N TRP A 37 -6.65 -19.74 -14.59
CA TRP A 37 -8.03 -19.67 -15.07
C TRP A 37 -8.24 -18.60 -16.15
N GLY A 38 -7.19 -17.89 -16.58
CA GLY A 38 -7.23 -16.94 -17.68
C GLY A 38 -7.96 -15.63 -17.39
N VAL A 39 -8.37 -15.39 -16.13
CA VAL A 39 -9.12 -14.19 -15.73
C VAL A 39 -8.19 -12.98 -15.55
N VAL A 40 -6.93 -13.20 -15.17
CA VAL A 40 -5.97 -12.13 -14.87
C VAL A 40 -4.70 -12.33 -15.69
N LYS A 41 -4.33 -11.35 -16.53
CA LYS A 41 -3.04 -11.32 -17.22
C LYS A 41 -2.01 -10.61 -16.36
N PHE A 42 -0.89 -11.27 -16.03
CA PHE A 42 0.25 -10.58 -15.43
C PHE A 42 0.93 -9.74 -16.51
N THR A 43 0.87 -8.42 -16.36
CA THR A 43 1.80 -7.53 -17.07
C THR A 43 3.01 -7.39 -16.16
N GLU A 44 4.14 -7.93 -16.60
CA GLU A 44 5.41 -7.78 -15.90
C GLU A 44 5.89 -6.33 -16.09
N PRO A 45 5.93 -5.50 -15.03
CA PRO A 45 6.54 -4.19 -15.15
C PRO A 45 8.04 -4.38 -15.42
N SER A 46 8.58 -3.60 -16.36
CA SER A 46 10.01 -3.60 -16.65
C SER A 46 10.79 -3.32 -15.37
N PHE A 47 11.72 -4.21 -15.02
CA PHE A 47 12.45 -4.12 -13.75
C PHE A 47 13.46 -2.96 -13.83
N TYR A 48 13.08 -1.79 -13.30
CA TYR A 48 13.92 -0.59 -13.28
C TYR A 48 14.42 -0.34 -11.85
N PRO A 49 15.58 -0.91 -11.46
CA PRO A 49 16.01 -0.96 -10.06
C PRO A 49 16.26 0.42 -9.46
N VAL A 50 16.79 1.37 -10.24
CA VAL A 50 17.05 2.73 -9.80
C VAL A 50 15.75 3.46 -9.48
N GLY A 51 14.74 3.31 -10.34
CA GLY A 51 13.42 3.91 -10.15
C GLY A 51 12.66 3.28 -8.98
N ALA A 52 12.79 1.97 -8.77
CA ALA A 52 12.19 1.30 -7.63
C ALA A 52 12.75 1.80 -6.28
N ILE A 53 14.07 2.03 -6.20
CA ILE A 53 14.73 2.53 -4.99
C ILE A 53 14.33 3.99 -4.73
N LEU A 54 14.51 4.87 -5.73
CA LEU A 54 14.22 6.30 -5.58
C LEU A 54 12.72 6.54 -5.35
N GLY A 55 11.87 5.88 -6.14
CA GLY A 55 10.41 5.97 -6.02
C GLY A 55 9.92 5.41 -4.69
N GLY A 56 10.43 4.25 -4.26
CA GLY A 56 10.07 3.66 -2.97
C GLY A 56 10.44 4.55 -1.78
N PHE A 57 11.61 5.18 -1.83
CA PHE A 57 12.06 6.10 -0.78
C PHE A 57 11.21 7.36 -0.70
N LEU A 58 10.95 8.01 -1.85
CA LEU A 58 10.14 9.22 -1.92
C LEU A 58 8.68 8.95 -1.50
N PHE A 59 8.13 7.82 -1.94
CA PHE A 59 6.80 7.35 -1.56
C PHE A 59 6.69 7.10 -0.05
N GLY A 60 7.74 6.53 0.56
CA GLY A 60 7.83 6.34 2.01
C GLY A 60 7.77 7.66 2.78
N MET A 61 8.53 8.69 2.34
CA MET A 61 8.47 10.01 2.97
C MET A 61 7.09 10.66 2.83
N ALA A 62 6.51 10.60 1.64
CA ALA A 62 5.19 11.16 1.36
C ALA A 62 4.09 10.52 2.23
N MET A 63 4.14 9.21 2.47
CA MET A 63 3.21 8.53 3.39
C MET A 63 3.26 9.09 4.82
N ASN A 64 4.44 9.52 5.29
CA ASN A 64 4.56 10.07 6.63
C ASN A 64 3.86 11.44 6.72
N TRP A 65 4.06 12.31 5.74
CA TRP A 65 3.38 13.62 5.68
C TRP A 65 1.88 13.50 5.45
N SER A 66 1.44 12.51 4.67
CA SER A 66 0.01 12.25 4.42
C SER A 66 -0.75 11.69 5.64
N GLY A 67 -0.07 11.28 6.72
CA GLY A 67 -0.72 10.77 7.93
C GLY A 67 -1.47 9.44 7.75
N GLY A 68 -1.08 8.64 6.75
CA GLY A 68 -1.73 7.37 6.43
C GLY A 68 -1.02 6.58 5.33
N CYS A 69 -1.34 5.28 5.20
CA CYS A 69 -1.00 4.54 4.00
C CYS A 69 -2.08 4.77 2.94
N PRO A 70 -1.78 4.65 1.63
CA PRO A 70 -2.71 4.97 0.54
C PRO A 70 -4.07 4.29 0.73
N ALA A 71 -4.08 2.98 0.98
CA ALA A 71 -5.31 2.22 1.24
C ALA A 71 -6.11 2.75 2.45
N GLY A 72 -5.41 3.23 3.49
CA GLY A 72 -6.05 3.83 4.66
C GLY A 72 -6.54 5.26 4.42
N VAL A 73 -5.89 6.02 3.52
CA VAL A 73 -6.34 7.34 3.09
C VAL A 73 -7.63 7.20 2.27
N TRP A 74 -7.69 6.22 1.35
CA TRP A 74 -8.93 5.86 0.62
C TRP A 74 -10.08 5.53 1.58
N TYR A 75 -9.81 4.70 2.59
CA TYR A 75 -10.82 4.38 3.60
C TYR A 75 -11.26 5.62 4.42
N LYS A 76 -10.30 6.49 4.80
CA LYS A 76 -10.57 7.73 5.54
C LYS A 76 -11.33 8.78 4.74
N VAL A 77 -11.18 8.78 3.40
CA VAL A 77 -12.01 9.62 2.52
C VAL A 77 -13.45 9.13 2.48
N GLY A 78 -13.67 7.81 2.43
CA GLY A 78 -15.01 7.23 2.58
C GLY A 78 -15.67 7.57 3.92
N GLY A 79 -14.87 7.78 4.98
CA GLY A 79 -15.33 8.23 6.30
C GLY A 79 -15.50 9.75 6.46
N GLY A 80 -15.33 10.55 5.41
CA GLY A 80 -15.59 12.00 5.43
C GLY A 80 -14.47 12.89 5.99
N SER A 81 -13.24 12.37 6.15
CA SER A 81 -12.14 13.19 6.67
C SER A 81 -11.52 14.11 5.61
N ILE A 82 -11.62 15.43 5.81
CA ILE A 82 -11.11 16.47 4.89
C ILE A 82 -9.59 16.34 4.68
N GLY A 83 -8.83 16.04 5.74
CA GLY A 83 -7.38 15.84 5.63
C GLY A 83 -6.98 14.65 4.74
N ALA A 84 -7.80 13.61 4.68
CA ALA A 84 -7.55 12.49 3.77
C ALA A 84 -7.90 12.84 2.32
N PHE A 85 -8.88 13.73 2.10
CA PHE A 85 -9.27 14.16 0.75
C PHE A 85 -8.13 14.90 0.06
N VAL A 86 -7.46 15.81 0.77
CA VAL A 86 -6.27 16.53 0.27
C VAL A 86 -5.13 15.57 -0.04
N ALA A 87 -4.93 14.53 0.78
CA ALA A 87 -3.94 13.51 0.53
C ALA A 87 -4.21 12.68 -0.73
N ILE A 88 -5.48 12.34 -1.03
CA ILE A 88 -5.84 11.67 -2.28
C ILE A 88 -5.61 12.58 -3.49
N MET A 89 -5.96 13.86 -3.38
CA MET A 89 -5.70 14.83 -4.45
C MET A 89 -4.20 14.92 -4.76
N GLY A 90 -3.34 14.97 -3.74
CA GLY A 90 -1.88 14.94 -3.94
C GLY A 90 -1.38 13.64 -4.58
N LEU A 91 -1.94 12.49 -4.20
CA LEU A 91 -1.62 11.20 -4.82
C LEU A 91 -2.08 11.14 -6.30
N ALA A 92 -3.26 11.68 -6.61
CA ALA A 92 -3.78 11.74 -7.97
C ALA A 92 -2.96 12.68 -8.86
N ALA A 93 -2.58 13.86 -8.35
CA ALA A 93 -1.74 14.81 -9.08
C ALA A 93 -0.35 14.21 -9.39
N GLY A 94 0.26 13.52 -8.41
CA GLY A 94 1.56 12.87 -8.58
C GLY A 94 1.55 11.67 -9.52
N TYR A 95 0.41 11.02 -9.78
CA TYR A 95 0.29 9.96 -10.79
C TYR A 95 0.22 10.54 -12.22
N TYR A 96 -0.28 11.77 -12.36
CA TYR A 96 -0.47 12.41 -13.67
C TYR A 96 0.76 13.22 -14.13
N THR A 97 1.77 13.38 -13.27
CA THR A 97 3.06 14.04 -13.55
C THR A 97 4.13 12.99 -13.80
#